data_AF-A0A2A9HF47-F1
#
_entry.id   AF-A0A2A9HF47-F1
#
_cell.length_a   1.000
_cell.length_b   1.000
_cell.length_c   1.000
_cell.angle_alpha   90.00
_cell.angle_beta   90.00
_cell.angle_gamma   90.00
#
_symmetry.space_group_name_H-M   'P 1'
#
loop_
_entity.id
_entity.type
_entity.pdbx_description
1 polymer ?
#
loop_
_entity_poly.entity_id
_entity_poly.type
_entity_poly.pdbx_seq_one_letter_code
_entity_poly.pdbx_strand_id
1 'polypeptide(L)'
;MAEYSETTRTKVPATGRLQGALFTECAEWIWEQLQEDGFHIQGELVELILETERELGIHTRPLDAIAAALAEEFERRGVVARPYGIDARLIRLVLEWEDDFLGFAGIPRVES
;
A
#
# COMPACT_ATOMS: atom_id res chain seq x y z
N MET A 1 -16.90 -26.49 21.89
CA MET A 1 -15.74 -25.91 21.19
C MET A 1 -16.26 -25.44 19.85
N ALA A 2 -16.63 -24.17 19.74
CA ALA A 2 -17.25 -23.62 18.55
C ALA A 2 -16.18 -23.05 17.61
N GLU A 3 -16.41 -23.29 16.33
CA GLU A 3 -15.53 -23.13 15.20
C GLU A 3 -15.11 -21.67 14.98
N TYR A 4 -13.83 -21.45 14.68
CA TYR A 4 -13.32 -20.16 14.22
C TYR A 4 -13.84 -19.91 12.81
N SER A 5 -14.68 -18.88 12.64
CA SER A 5 -15.04 -18.38 11.30
C SER A 5 -13.86 -17.61 10.71
N GLU A 6 -13.12 -18.25 9.81
CA GLU A 6 -12.26 -17.57 8.86
C GLU A 6 -13.15 -16.71 7.95
N THR A 7 -13.20 -15.41 8.26
CA THR A 7 -13.79 -14.43 7.34
C THR A 7 -12.82 -14.32 6.18
N THR A 8 -13.10 -15.03 5.09
CA THR A 8 -12.36 -14.91 3.83
C THR A 8 -12.59 -13.51 3.29
N ARG A 9 -11.69 -12.57 3.63
CA ARG A 9 -11.56 -11.30 2.92
C ARG A 9 -11.30 -11.66 1.47
N THR A 10 -12.31 -11.49 0.62
CA THR A 10 -12.18 -11.74 -0.82
C THR A 10 -11.15 -10.73 -1.34
N LYS A 11 -9.90 -11.17 -1.55
CA LYS A 11 -8.89 -10.36 -2.24
C LYS A 11 -9.45 -10.08 -3.63
N VAL A 12 -9.89 -8.87 -3.87
CA VAL A 12 -10.14 -8.39 -5.24
C VAL A 12 -8.80 -8.56 -5.96
N PRO A 13 -8.75 -9.28 -7.10
CA PRO A 13 -7.49 -9.44 -7.82
C PRO A 13 -7.00 -8.04 -8.18
N ALA A 14 -5.79 -7.71 -7.72
CA ALA A 14 -5.09 -6.50 -8.14
C ALA A 14 -5.09 -6.49 -9.68
N THR A 15 -5.79 -5.52 -10.27
CA THR A 15 -5.83 -5.36 -11.72
C THR A 15 -4.60 -4.55 -12.12
N GLY A 16 -3.70 -5.10 -12.94
CA GLY A 16 -2.51 -4.37 -13.39
C GLY A 16 -1.30 -5.28 -13.62
N ARG A 17 -0.18 -4.70 -14.02
CA ARG A 17 1.11 -5.39 -14.17
C ARG A 17 1.81 -5.59 -12.82
N LEU A 18 1.53 -4.77 -11.81
CA LEU A 18 2.10 -4.93 -10.48
C LEU A 18 1.28 -5.95 -9.67
N GLN A 19 1.61 -7.23 -9.84
CA GLN A 19 0.90 -8.34 -9.21
C GLN A 19 1.84 -9.50 -8.87
N GLY A 20 1.38 -10.38 -7.97
CA GLY A 20 2.12 -11.59 -7.60
C GLY A 20 3.53 -11.28 -7.06
N ALA A 21 4.54 -11.97 -7.57
CA ALA A 21 5.92 -11.80 -7.11
C ALA A 21 6.46 -10.37 -7.28
N LEU A 22 6.07 -9.67 -8.36
CA LEU A 22 6.52 -8.30 -8.61
C LEU A 22 5.91 -7.32 -7.59
N PHE A 23 4.67 -7.56 -7.17
CA PHE A 23 4.04 -6.79 -6.11
C PHE A 23 4.77 -6.98 -4.78
N THR A 24 5.09 -8.23 -4.42
CA THR A 24 5.85 -8.55 -3.21
C THR A 24 7.23 -7.89 -3.24
N GLU A 25 7.95 -7.99 -4.36
CA GLU A 25 9.26 -7.34 -4.55
C GLU A 25 9.17 -5.83 -4.42
N CYS A 26 8.13 -5.21 -5.01
CA CYS A 26 7.90 -3.77 -4.86
C CYS A 26 7.67 -3.36 -3.41
N ALA A 27 6.80 -4.08 -2.69
CA ALA A 27 6.50 -3.78 -1.29
C ALA A 27 7.73 -3.95 -0.39
N GLU A 28 8.52 -5.01 -0.61
CA GLU A 28 9.77 -5.26 0.11
C GLU A 28 10.80 -4.16 -0.17
N TRP A 29 10.98 -3.79 -1.44
CA TRP A 29 11.91 -2.74 -1.83
C TRP A 29 11.54 -1.37 -1.24
N ILE A 30 10.25 -0.98 -1.31
CA ILE A 30 9.77 0.28 -0.70
C ILE A 30 10.01 0.26 0.82
N TRP A 31 9.74 -0.87 1.47
CA TRP A 31 10.00 -1.02 2.90
C TRP A 31 11.48 -0.79 3.22
N GLU A 32 12.40 -1.34 2.42
CA GLU A 32 13.84 -1.10 2.58
C GLU A 32 14.20 0.39 2.44
N GLN A 33 13.67 1.08 1.41
CA GLN A 33 13.94 2.52 1.22
C GLN A 33 13.46 3.36 2.40
N LEU A 34 12.27 3.04 2.94
CA LEU A 34 11.74 3.71 4.13
C LEU A 34 12.62 3.51 5.37
N GLN A 35 13.21 2.33 5.56
CA GLN A 35 14.14 2.10 6.66
C GLN A 35 15.41 2.95 6.51
N GLU A 36 15.94 3.07 5.29
CA GLU A 36 17.11 3.91 5.00
C GLU A 36 16.81 5.40 5.26
N ASP A 37 15.59 5.85 4.97
CA ASP A 37 15.11 7.20 5.26
C ASP A 37 14.76 7.45 6.75
N GLY A 38 14.90 6.42 7.60
CA GLY A 38 14.66 6.49 9.05
C GLY A 38 13.22 6.23 9.49
N PHE A 39 12.37 5.70 8.60
CA PHE A 39 11.00 5.28 8.92
C PHE A 39 10.93 3.80 9.29
N HIS A 40 10.79 3.53 10.58
CA HIS A 40 10.70 2.17 11.11
C HIS A 40 9.25 1.68 11.18
N ILE A 41 8.73 1.17 10.05
CA ILE A 41 7.40 0.57 9.95
C ILE A 41 7.44 -0.93 9.66
N GLN A 42 6.32 -1.62 9.86
CA GLN A 42 6.14 -3.02 9.46
C GLN A 42 6.00 -3.13 7.94
N GLY A 43 6.61 -4.13 7.31
CA GLY A 43 6.50 -4.35 5.86
C GLY A 43 5.06 -4.60 5.41
N GLU A 44 4.28 -5.28 6.26
CA GLU A 44 2.86 -5.54 6.04
C GLU A 44 2.02 -4.26 5.94
N LEU A 45 2.48 -3.14 6.51
CA LEU A 45 1.82 -1.84 6.34
C LEU A 45 2.00 -1.30 4.91
N VAL A 46 3.17 -1.50 4.31
CA VAL A 46 3.43 -1.10 2.91
C VAL A 46 2.52 -1.91 1.98
N GLU A 47 2.49 -3.23 2.15
CA GLU A 47 1.57 -4.10 1.38
C GLU A 47 0.12 -3.66 1.54
N LEU A 48 -0.32 -3.39 2.78
CA LEU A 48 -1.70 -2.94 3.04
C LEU A 48 -2.03 -1.62 2.34
N ILE A 49 -1.10 -0.66 2.28
CA ILE A 49 -1.26 0.60 1.54
C ILE A 49 -1.48 0.31 0.05
N LEU A 50 -0.57 -0.44 -0.56
CA LEU A 50 -0.58 -0.75 -2.00
C LEU A 50 -1.79 -1.61 -2.40
N GLU A 51 -2.19 -2.57 -1.56
CA GLU A 51 -3.39 -3.38 -1.78
C GLU A 51 -4.66 -2.53 -1.67
N THR A 52 -4.75 -1.66 -0.66
CA THR A 52 -5.95 -0.83 -0.43
C THR A 52 -6.14 0.20 -1.53
N GLU A 53 -5.06 0.80 -2.04
CA GLU A 53 -5.13 1.69 -3.21
C GLU A 53 -5.77 1.01 -4.42
N ARG A 54 -5.34 -0.21 -4.72
CA ARG A 54 -5.85 -1.02 -5.83
C ARG A 54 -7.27 -1.49 -5.59
N GLU A 55 -7.59 -1.88 -4.37
CA GLU A 55 -8.94 -2.23 -3.93
C GLU A 55 -9.93 -1.07 -4.19
N LEU A 56 -9.49 0.17 -3.92
CA LEU A 56 -10.29 1.38 -4.16
C LEU A 56 -10.28 1.85 -5.63
N GLY A 57 -9.38 1.32 -6.46
CA GLY A 57 -9.26 1.69 -7.88
C GLY A 57 -8.83 3.14 -8.10
N ILE A 58 -8.02 3.70 -7.19
CA ILE A 58 -7.66 5.13 -7.19
C ILE A 58 -6.21 5.42 -7.65
N HIS A 59 -5.47 4.41 -8.07
CA HIS A 59 -4.03 4.50 -8.42
C HIS A 59 -3.69 5.48 -9.55
N THR A 60 -4.67 5.94 -10.33
CA THR A 60 -4.48 6.95 -11.39
C THR A 60 -4.69 8.40 -10.92
N ARG A 61 -5.07 8.61 -9.66
CA ARG A 61 -5.27 9.95 -9.09
C ARG A 61 -3.92 10.59 -8.68
N PRO A 62 -3.89 11.91 -8.42
CA PRO A 62 -2.71 12.53 -7.82
C PRO A 62 -2.39 11.92 -6.45
N LEU A 63 -1.10 11.74 -6.13
CA LEU A 63 -0.65 11.08 -4.90
C LEU A 63 -1.23 11.70 -3.62
N ASP A 64 -1.31 13.03 -3.55
CA ASP A 64 -1.93 13.72 -2.40
C ASP A 64 -3.39 13.31 -2.20
N ALA A 65 -4.14 13.12 -3.29
CA ALA A 65 -5.54 12.69 -3.23
C ALA A 65 -5.68 11.21 -2.87
N ILE A 66 -4.74 10.36 -3.33
CA ILE A 66 -4.70 8.94 -2.96
C ILE A 66 -4.39 8.82 -1.47
N ALA A 67 -3.36 9.51 -1.00
CA ALA A 67 -2.91 9.44 0.39
C ALA A 67 -3.99 9.92 1.37
N ALA A 68 -4.71 10.99 1.04
CA ALA A 68 -5.86 11.45 1.82
C ALA A 68 -6.98 10.39 1.87
N ALA A 69 -7.35 9.82 0.73
CA ALA A 69 -8.39 8.80 0.66
C ALA A 69 -8.04 7.53 1.44
N LEU A 70 -6.77 7.10 1.39
CA LEU A 70 -6.28 5.94 2.13
C LEU A 70 -6.21 6.19 3.64
N ALA A 71 -5.79 7.39 4.07
CA ALA A 71 -5.81 7.76 5.48
C ALA A 71 -7.25 7.70 6.04
N GLU A 72 -8.23 8.26 5.34
CA GLU A 72 -9.64 8.19 5.70
C GLU A 72 -10.17 6.74 5.69
N GLU A 73 -9.74 5.92 4.73
CA GLU A 73 -10.11 4.50 4.66
C GLU A 73 -9.57 3.73 5.87
N PHE A 74 -8.30 3.94 6.24
CA PHE A 74 -7.69 3.28 7.39
C PHE A 74 -8.29 3.71 8.71
N GLU A 75 -8.62 4.99 8.86
CA GLU A 75 -9.37 5.48 10.02
C GLU A 75 -10.73 4.77 10.13
N ARG A 76 -11.48 4.69 9.02
CA ARG A 76 -12.78 4.01 8.97
C ARG A 76 -12.67 2.51 9.26
N ARG A 77 -11.61 1.85 8.80
CA ARG A 77 -11.31 0.43 9.06
C ARG A 77 -10.75 0.19 10.46
N GLY A 78 -10.45 1.23 11.24
CA GLY A 78 -9.84 1.12 12.56
C GLY A 78 -8.41 0.58 12.51
N VAL A 79 -7.71 0.77 11.39
CA VAL A 79 -6.29 0.40 11.26
C VAL A 79 -5.46 1.47 11.95
N VAL A 80 -4.74 1.08 13.00
CA VAL A 80 -3.95 2.00 13.82
C VAL A 80 -2.50 1.52 13.84
N ALA A 81 -1.57 2.36 13.37
CA ALA A 81 -0.14 2.17 13.63
C ALA A 81 0.25 2.82 14.98
N ARG A 82 1.20 2.20 15.69
CA ARG A 82 1.76 2.70 16.95
C ARG A 82 3.29 2.69 16.87
N PRO A 83 4.00 3.67 17.45
CA PRO A 83 3.52 4.81 18.23
C PRO A 83 3.06 6.02 17.39
N TYR A 84 3.39 6.05 16.09
CA TYR A 84 2.97 7.09 15.16
C TYR A 84 1.85 6.54 14.26
N GLY A 85 0.82 7.34 14.00
CA GLY A 85 -0.34 6.92 13.19
C GLY A 85 0.00 6.74 11.71
N ILE A 86 -0.89 6.07 10.98
CA ILE A 86 -0.83 5.99 9.52
C ILE A 86 -1.44 7.28 8.98
N ASP A 87 -0.64 8.33 8.86
CA ASP A 87 -1.09 9.61 8.31
C ASP A 87 -0.88 9.69 6.79
N ALA A 88 -1.52 10.66 6.16
CA ALA A 88 -1.42 10.88 4.72
C ALA A 88 0.02 11.18 4.26
N ARG A 89 0.90 11.68 5.14
CA ARG A 89 2.28 11.98 4.76
C ARG A 89 3.10 10.70 4.60
N LEU A 90 2.96 9.76 5.53
CA LEU A 90 3.59 8.44 5.41
C LEU A 90 3.08 7.70 4.19
N ILE A 91 1.75 7.69 3.98
CA ILE A 91 1.14 7.02 2.82
C ILE A 91 1.67 7.62 1.53
N ARG A 92 1.72 8.95 1.42
CA ARG A 92 2.27 9.61 0.23
C ARG A 92 3.71 9.19 -0.05
N LEU A 93 4.56 9.10 0.97
CA LEU A 93 5.96 8.69 0.81
C LEU A 93 6.06 7.25 0.26
N VAL A 94 5.20 6.33 0.72
CA VAL A 94 5.10 4.98 0.16
C VAL A 94 4.76 5.03 -1.34
N LEU A 95 3.81 5.87 -1.74
CA LEU A 95 3.39 5.98 -3.14
C LEU A 95 4.42 6.67 -4.04
N GLU A 96 5.23 7.59 -3.49
CA GLU A 96 6.37 8.19 -4.19
C GLU A 96 7.44 7.12 -4.49
N TRP A 97 7.76 6.28 -3.52
CA TRP A 97 8.67 5.15 -3.74
C TRP A 97 8.10 4.11 -4.71
N GLU A 98 6.78 3.88 -4.69
CA GLU A 98 6.15 3.04 -5.71
C GLU A 98 6.33 3.60 -7.13
N ASP A 99 6.18 4.91 -7.32
CA ASP A 99 6.42 5.54 -8.63
C ASP A 99 7.86 5.33 -9.11
N ASP A 100 8.83 5.44 -8.21
CA ASP A 100 10.24 5.17 -8.54
C ASP A 100 10.48 3.70 -8.92
N PHE A 101 9.95 2.76 -8.14
CA PHE A 101 10.03 1.32 -8.46
C PHE A 101 9.42 1.01 -9.83
N LEU A 102 8.22 1.53 -10.08
CA LEU A 102 7.52 1.37 -11.36
C LEU A 102 8.31 2.00 -12.52
N GLY A 103 8.95 3.14 -12.27
CA GLY A 103 9.88 3.79 -13.20
C GLY A 103 11.05 2.88 -13.57
N PHE A 104 11.69 2.23 -12.59
CA PHE A 104 12.77 1.26 -12.84
C PHE A 104 12.28 0.00 -13.56
N ALA A 105 11.07 -0.46 -13.25
CA ALA A 105 10.44 -1.60 -13.91
C ALA A 105 9.90 -1.30 -15.31
N GLY A 106 9.88 -0.02 -15.73
CA GLY A 106 9.30 0.40 -17.00
C GLY A 106 7.77 0.20 -17.07
N ILE A 107 7.09 0.23 -15.93
CA ILE A 107 5.64 0.02 -15.81
C ILE A 107 4.96 1.37 -15.56
N PRO A 108 4.08 1.85 -16.46
CA PRO A 108 3.27 3.02 -16.16
C PRO A 108 2.32 2.74 -14.97
N ARG A 109 2.15 3.70 -14.04
CA ARG A 109 1.21 3.57 -12.92
C ARG A 109 -0.24 3.32 -13.35
N VAL A 110 -0.63 3.82 -14.52
CA VAL A 110 -1.96 3.54 -15.12
C VAL A 110 -2.14 2.09 -15.57
N GLU A 111 -1.05 1.33 -15.63
CA GLU A 111 -1.02 -0.10 -15.96
C GLU A 111 -0.69 -0.97 -14.73
N SER A 112 -0.57 -0.40 -13.52
CA SER A 112 -0.16 -1.09 -12.29
C SER A 112 -1.31 -1.46 -11.34
#